data_AF-A0A7J7PU77-F1
#
_entry.id   AF-A0A7J7PU77-F1
#
_cell.length_a   1.000
_cell.length_b   1.000
_cell.length_c   1.000
_cell.angle_alpha   90.00
_cell.angle_beta   90.00
_cell.angle_gamma   90.00
#
_symmetry.space_group_name_H-M   'P 1'
#
loop_
_entity.id
_entity.type
_entity.pdbx_description
1 polymer ?
#
loop_
_entity_poly.entity_id
_entity_poly.type
_entity_poly.pdbx_seq_one_letter_code
_entity_poly.pdbx_strand_id
1 'polypeptide(L)'
;MGVTKLLSSIFSLKSQQPATLQEGEHALCDLLVKFLHEQDNPATASTDAVNTATPRLPPEDVQTLAKAADRLCSNRVAWFPTFGCALLALQRFDEAGLDVQLLPGHLALHLVCLDDWQFSMHSSPGGNISHTSSCASNTSLCCGLVPAGSFPALLQAVHRLIEQRRQAKVKDHTKSGFQRTPSFIQAVIKDALAQQQQQQQQYHEQGSMPRGGFTDVGLHTGGMPRATAWPLVQQTFQVVLEQAGVCSDHQEPRSLFQLAMAHFELWLMQGELQQLAPHTATTATLTDCMVMLGSVASKAAALAMAGHDVAGFEAACRAARQDMEKASAQRALQAAHQFLLPAAAGSGIASSSSGGNSSNSGLGTWRLPQGMLPAAAAPQGSASGLDAAKRAAAAALGSLPVGPSNGTLGQQLQQLLQQASALSSKTSSCDTAALLLLSSIELVLFSCAAAGFHHSGSRLTCEAEVQLLEQVVDAYRAALLSFKATRAAAALLQVQLRSAEVLVLWVAYSFMDDAARRLLPVVGSYGVGLHWTDLQRTALQWMLRVQCQPTCCSTAWLTSRFTACTTQGRAPSALPTSMQLSAAT
;
A
#
# COMPACT_ATOMS: atom_id res chain seq x y z
N MET A 1 -14.20 16.06 -15.36
CA MET A 1 -14.05 15.08 -14.25
C MET A 1 -12.62 15.15 -13.73
N GLY A 2 -12.37 15.08 -12.43
CA GLY A 2 -11.00 15.14 -11.89
C GLY A 2 -10.22 13.87 -12.24
N VAL A 3 -8.98 14.01 -12.72
CA VAL A 3 -8.07 12.90 -13.13
C VAL A 3 -7.96 11.83 -12.04
N THR A 4 -7.87 12.26 -10.78
CA THR A 4 -7.81 11.40 -9.60
C THR A 4 -8.97 10.40 -9.50
N LYS A 5 -10.21 10.82 -9.82
CA LYS A 5 -11.38 9.92 -9.80
C LYS A 5 -11.32 8.85 -10.88
N LEU A 6 -10.79 9.18 -12.07
CA LEU A 6 -10.62 8.22 -13.16
C LEU A 6 -9.59 7.17 -12.77
N LEU A 7 -8.46 7.59 -12.19
CA LEU A 7 -7.42 6.67 -11.73
C LEU A 7 -7.88 5.74 -10.62
N SER A 8 -8.67 6.26 -9.66
CA SER A 8 -9.30 5.42 -8.64
C SER A 8 -10.20 4.34 -9.27
N SER A 9 -10.94 4.67 -10.34
CA SER A 9 -11.74 3.69 -11.08
C SER A 9 -10.91 2.62 -11.81
N ILE A 10 -9.76 3.02 -12.36
CA ILE A 10 -8.91 2.14 -13.18
C ILE A 10 -8.10 1.19 -12.29
N PHE A 11 -7.50 1.73 -11.23
CA PHE A 11 -6.56 1.00 -10.36
C PHE A 11 -7.15 0.57 -9.01
N SER A 12 -8.42 0.86 -8.73
CA SER A 12 -9.06 0.58 -7.44
C SER A 12 -8.29 1.17 -6.24
N LEU A 13 -7.86 2.43 -6.38
CA LEU A 13 -7.01 3.11 -5.39
C LEU A 13 -7.72 3.27 -4.04
N LYS A 14 -7.09 2.77 -2.97
CA LYS A 14 -7.67 2.69 -1.60
C LYS A 14 -7.75 4.03 -0.88
N SER A 15 -6.86 4.96 -1.22
CA SER A 15 -6.79 6.28 -0.56
C SER A 15 -8.00 7.16 -0.89
N GLN A 16 -8.75 6.81 -1.94
CA GLN A 16 -9.87 7.58 -2.44
C GLN A 16 -11.16 6.81 -2.21
N GLN A 17 -12.20 7.50 -1.72
CA GLN A 17 -13.53 6.91 -1.71
C GLN A 17 -13.87 6.50 -3.16
N PRO A 18 -14.32 5.26 -3.39
CA PRO A 18 -14.77 4.85 -4.70
C PRO A 18 -15.88 5.81 -5.09
N ALA A 19 -15.57 6.72 -6.01
CA ALA A 19 -16.61 7.52 -6.61
C ALA A 19 -17.56 6.51 -7.24
N THR A 20 -18.84 6.58 -6.88
CA THR A 20 -19.89 5.86 -7.58
C THR A 20 -20.00 6.51 -8.95
N LEU A 21 -19.08 6.14 -9.84
CA LEU A 21 -18.99 6.62 -11.21
C LEU A 21 -20.08 5.91 -11.98
N GLN A 22 -21.29 6.44 -11.92
CA GLN A 22 -22.39 6.02 -12.77
C GLN A 22 -22.42 6.76 -14.11
N GLU A 23 -21.48 7.70 -14.34
CA GLU A 23 -21.41 8.58 -15.54
C GLU A 23 -19.95 8.86 -15.97
N GLY A 24 -19.06 7.87 -15.80
CA GLY A 24 -17.62 8.03 -16.05
C GLY A 24 -17.15 7.54 -17.43
N GLU A 25 -18.00 6.85 -18.17
CA GLU A 25 -17.64 6.03 -19.33
C GLU A 25 -17.09 6.89 -20.47
N HIS A 26 -17.74 8.03 -20.76
CA HIS A 26 -17.28 8.95 -21.79
C HIS A 26 -15.90 9.53 -21.47
N ALA A 27 -15.67 9.96 -20.22
CA ALA A 27 -14.37 10.48 -19.80
C ALA A 27 -13.27 9.41 -19.84
N LEU A 28 -13.61 8.14 -19.58
CA LEU A 28 -12.69 7.01 -19.70
C LEU A 28 -12.39 6.66 -21.18
N CYS A 29 -13.39 6.74 -22.06
CA CYS A 29 -13.19 6.58 -23.50
C CYS A 29 -12.31 7.70 -24.06
N ASP A 30 -12.59 8.96 -23.69
CA ASP A 30 -11.77 10.11 -24.08
C ASP A 30 -10.32 9.96 -23.60
N LEU A 31 -10.11 9.42 -22.40
CA LEU A 31 -8.78 9.14 -21.86
C LEU A 31 -8.05 8.06 -22.67
N LEU A 32 -8.75 7.01 -23.11
CA LEU A 32 -8.20 5.96 -23.98
C LEU A 32 -7.86 6.52 -25.38
N VAL A 33 -8.73 7.34 -25.96
CA VAL A 33 -8.48 8.02 -27.24
C VAL A 33 -7.27 8.94 -27.14
N LYS A 34 -7.17 9.71 -26.05
CA LYS A 34 -6.01 10.58 -25.78
C LYS A 34 -4.71 9.78 -25.73
N PHE A 35 -4.70 8.67 -24.99
CA PHE A 35 -3.54 7.77 -24.95
C PHE A 35 -3.13 7.30 -26.34
N LEU A 36 -4.07 6.79 -27.14
CA LEU A 36 -3.78 6.29 -28.49
C LEU A 36 -3.27 7.40 -29.43
N HIS A 37 -3.80 8.61 -29.29
CA HIS A 37 -3.31 9.76 -30.05
C HIS A 37 -1.87 10.13 -29.68
N GLU A 38 -1.49 10.06 -28.40
CA GLU A 38 -0.11 10.30 -27.95
C GLU A 38 0.85 9.18 -28.37
N GLN A 39 0.37 7.94 -28.53
CA GLN A 39 1.16 6.85 -29.11
C GLN A 39 1.45 7.07 -30.60
N ASP A 40 0.49 7.63 -31.34
CA ASP A 40 0.61 7.92 -32.77
C ASP A 40 1.46 9.18 -33.05
N ASN A 41 1.35 10.21 -32.19
CA ASN A 41 2.03 11.49 -32.35
C ASN A 41 3.00 11.80 -31.19
N PRO A 42 4.24 11.30 -31.23
CA PRO A 42 5.19 11.51 -30.14
C PRO A 42 5.68 12.96 -30.01
N ALA A 43 5.53 13.78 -31.04
CA ALA A 43 5.95 15.18 -31.03
C ALA A 43 5.04 16.09 -30.17
N THR A 44 3.81 15.64 -29.88
CA THR A 44 2.87 16.37 -28.99
C THR A 44 3.02 15.98 -27.52
N ALA A 45 3.78 14.92 -27.22
CA ALA A 45 4.12 14.58 -25.85
C ALA A 45 5.08 15.66 -25.31
N SER A 46 4.74 16.24 -24.15
CA SER A 46 5.50 17.28 -23.46
C SER A 46 7.02 17.13 -23.61
N THR A 47 7.66 18.16 -24.17
CA THR A 47 9.10 18.25 -24.46
C THR A 47 10.02 18.15 -23.24
N ASP A 48 9.48 18.05 -22.03
CA ASP A 48 10.26 17.88 -20.80
C ASP A 48 10.56 16.41 -20.46
N ALA A 49 10.04 15.44 -21.23
CA ALA A 49 10.28 14.00 -21.01
C ALA A 49 11.63 13.54 -21.59
N VAL A 50 12.73 14.14 -21.14
CA VAL A 50 14.07 13.54 -21.31
C VAL A 50 14.23 12.44 -20.25
N ASN A 51 13.77 11.23 -20.57
CA ASN A 51 14.41 9.95 -20.20
C ASN A 51 13.67 8.72 -20.76
N THR A 52 14.31 8.12 -21.76
CA THR A 52 14.51 6.67 -22.01
C THR A 52 13.37 5.66 -21.80
N ALA A 53 13.07 4.95 -22.89
CA ALA A 53 12.58 3.57 -22.94
C ALA A 53 11.12 3.30 -22.52
N THR A 54 10.18 4.20 -22.85
CA THR A 54 8.78 3.78 -22.89
C THR A 54 8.56 2.81 -24.05
N PRO A 55 8.15 1.55 -23.79
CA PRO A 55 7.81 0.63 -24.84
C PRO A 55 6.64 1.23 -25.65
N ARG A 56 6.72 1.11 -26.98
CA ARG A 56 5.71 1.64 -27.89
C ARG A 56 4.99 0.52 -28.63
N LEU A 57 3.73 0.80 -28.91
CA LEU A 57 2.94 -0.05 -29.79
C LEU A 57 3.38 0.15 -31.25
N PRO A 58 3.36 -0.91 -32.08
CA PRO A 58 3.52 -0.79 -33.52
C PRO A 58 2.49 0.19 -34.11
N PRO A 59 2.85 0.99 -35.13
CA PRO A 59 1.94 2.01 -35.69
C PRO A 59 0.66 1.41 -36.28
N GLU A 60 0.73 0.20 -36.85
CA GLU A 60 -0.43 -0.53 -37.35
C GLU A 60 -1.40 -0.93 -36.22
N ASP A 61 -0.86 -1.35 -35.08
CA ASP A 61 -1.62 -1.68 -33.88
C ASP A 61 -2.29 -0.43 -33.32
N VAL A 62 -1.56 0.69 -33.24
CA VAL A 62 -2.11 1.98 -32.78
C VAL A 62 -3.28 2.42 -33.66
N GLN A 63 -3.18 2.30 -34.98
CA GLN A 63 -4.28 2.65 -35.89
C GLN A 63 -5.50 1.74 -35.71
N THR A 64 -5.30 0.43 -35.56
CA THR A 64 -6.40 -0.51 -35.27
C THR A 64 -7.08 -0.19 -33.94
N LEU A 65 -6.28 0.05 -32.89
CA LEU A 65 -6.76 0.43 -31.57
C LEU A 65 -7.49 1.78 -31.59
N ALA A 66 -6.99 2.76 -32.33
CA ALA A 66 -7.63 4.08 -32.48
C ALA A 66 -9.00 3.94 -33.14
N LYS A 67 -9.12 3.15 -34.22
CA LYS A 67 -10.41 2.85 -34.85
C LYS A 67 -11.37 2.18 -33.87
N ALA A 68 -10.89 1.26 -33.03
CA ALA A 68 -11.71 0.62 -32.01
C ALA A 68 -12.16 1.61 -30.92
N ALA A 69 -11.28 2.52 -30.49
CA ALA A 69 -11.61 3.55 -29.50
C ALA A 69 -12.60 4.58 -30.05
N ASP A 70 -12.45 5.00 -31.31
CA ASP A 70 -13.40 5.88 -31.99
C ASP A 70 -14.82 5.27 -32.06
N ARG A 71 -14.91 3.94 -32.17
CA ARG A 71 -16.20 3.24 -32.10
C ARG A 71 -16.84 3.36 -30.73
N LEU A 72 -16.06 3.31 -29.64
CA LEU A 72 -16.59 3.50 -28.27
C LEU A 72 -17.17 4.90 -28.07
N CYS A 73 -16.55 5.91 -28.69
CA CYS A 73 -17.01 7.30 -28.63
C CYS A 73 -18.14 7.61 -29.63
N SER A 74 -18.51 6.65 -30.49
CA SER A 74 -19.54 6.86 -31.51
C SER A 74 -20.95 6.76 -30.94
N ASN A 75 -21.93 7.28 -31.69
CA ASN A 75 -23.36 7.10 -31.39
C ASN A 75 -23.87 5.65 -31.59
N ARG A 76 -22.98 4.68 -31.81
CA ARG A 76 -23.29 3.25 -31.95
C ARG A 76 -23.14 2.46 -30.66
N VAL A 77 -22.78 3.14 -29.57
CA VAL A 77 -22.69 2.56 -28.23
C VAL A 77 -23.67 3.27 -27.31
N ALA A 78 -24.51 2.49 -26.63
CA ALA A 78 -25.38 2.98 -25.57
C ALA A 78 -24.96 2.35 -24.24
N TRP A 79 -24.55 3.20 -23.30
CA TRP A 79 -24.04 2.79 -22.00
C TRP A 79 -25.17 2.66 -20.98
N PHE A 80 -25.24 1.53 -20.27
CA PHE A 80 -26.17 1.29 -19.17
C PHE A 80 -25.39 0.89 -17.90
N PRO A 81 -24.52 1.77 -17.37
CA PRO A 81 -23.62 1.42 -16.27
C PRO A 81 -24.37 1.08 -14.98
N THR A 82 -25.56 1.65 -14.77
CA THR A 82 -26.43 1.31 -13.65
C THR A 82 -27.00 -0.11 -13.71
N PHE A 83 -26.87 -0.78 -14.87
CA PHE A 83 -27.26 -2.17 -15.10
C PHE A 83 -26.05 -3.07 -15.40
N GLY A 84 -24.82 -2.51 -15.42
CA GLY A 84 -23.60 -3.28 -15.67
C GLY A 84 -23.47 -3.77 -17.11
N CYS A 85 -24.01 -3.04 -18.10
CA CYS A 85 -23.96 -3.46 -19.50
C CYS A 85 -23.91 -2.29 -20.49
N ALA A 86 -23.50 -2.59 -21.73
CA ALA A 86 -23.46 -1.64 -22.84
C ALA A 86 -24.01 -2.32 -24.11
N LEU A 87 -24.79 -1.57 -24.90
CA LEU A 87 -25.32 -2.03 -26.18
C LEU A 87 -24.45 -1.49 -27.31
N LEU A 88 -23.85 -2.39 -28.08
CA LEU A 88 -23.04 -2.14 -29.26
C LEU A 88 -23.86 -2.43 -30.53
N ALA A 89 -23.80 -1.52 -31.50
CA ALA A 89 -24.35 -1.73 -32.84
C ALA A 89 -23.21 -1.85 -33.88
N LEU A 90 -22.97 -3.07 -34.36
CA LEU A 90 -21.84 -3.42 -35.22
C LEU A 90 -22.29 -3.77 -36.64
N GLN A 91 -21.46 -3.47 -37.64
CA GLN A 91 -21.74 -3.75 -39.06
C GLN A 91 -21.19 -5.10 -39.55
N ARG A 92 -20.45 -5.84 -38.72
CA ARG A 92 -19.87 -7.14 -39.08
C ARG A 92 -20.40 -8.21 -38.13
N PHE A 93 -20.67 -9.38 -38.70
CA PHE A 93 -21.14 -10.58 -38.01
C PHE A 93 -20.35 -11.72 -38.63
N ASP A 94 -19.30 -12.16 -37.97
CA ASP A 94 -18.60 -13.39 -38.30
C ASP A 94 -18.57 -14.24 -37.02
N GLU A 95 -19.68 -14.88 -36.69
CA GLU A 95 -19.59 -16.09 -35.88
C GLU A 95 -19.21 -17.21 -36.83
N ALA A 96 -17.96 -17.68 -36.73
CA ALA A 96 -17.46 -18.89 -37.38
C ALA A 96 -18.28 -20.12 -36.92
N GLY A 97 -19.49 -20.26 -37.47
CA GLY A 97 -20.46 -21.29 -37.09
C GLY A 97 -21.90 -21.02 -37.54
N LEU A 98 -22.27 -19.78 -37.90
CA LEU A 98 -23.59 -19.45 -38.46
C LEU A 98 -23.43 -18.68 -39.77
N ASP A 99 -23.90 -19.28 -40.86
CA ASP A 99 -23.84 -18.82 -42.25
C ASP A 99 -24.80 -17.63 -42.52
N VAL A 100 -24.78 -16.63 -41.64
CA VAL A 100 -25.67 -15.46 -41.68
C VAL A 100 -24.84 -14.24 -42.07
N GLN A 101 -24.66 -14.05 -43.37
CA GLN A 101 -24.16 -12.77 -43.90
C GLN A 101 -25.12 -11.65 -43.47
N LEU A 102 -24.61 -10.62 -42.80
CA LEU A 102 -25.38 -9.43 -42.46
C LEU A 102 -25.98 -8.83 -43.73
N LEU A 103 -27.29 -8.60 -43.72
CA LEU A 103 -27.96 -7.83 -44.76
C LEU A 103 -27.31 -6.44 -44.86
N PRO A 104 -26.90 -6.00 -46.07
CA PRO A 104 -26.38 -4.65 -46.26
C PRO A 104 -27.30 -3.60 -45.64
N GLY A 105 -26.72 -2.65 -44.90
CA GLY A 105 -27.47 -1.59 -44.21
C GLY A 105 -28.09 -2.00 -42.86
N HIS A 106 -27.88 -3.22 -42.37
CA HIS A 106 -28.28 -3.64 -41.02
C HIS A 106 -27.11 -3.60 -40.04
N LEU A 107 -27.44 -3.47 -38.75
CA LEU A 107 -26.53 -3.52 -37.61
C LEU A 107 -26.88 -4.73 -36.74
N ALA A 108 -25.87 -5.49 -36.35
CA ALA A 108 -25.97 -6.48 -35.30
C ALA A 108 -25.91 -5.82 -33.92
N LEU A 109 -26.82 -6.19 -33.04
CA LEU A 109 -26.93 -5.66 -31.69
C LEU A 109 -26.27 -6.62 -30.70
N HIS A 110 -25.18 -6.18 -30.08
CA HIS A 110 -24.43 -6.93 -29.08
C HIS A 110 -24.55 -6.26 -27.73
N LEU A 111 -25.11 -6.96 -26.75
CA LEU A 111 -25.16 -6.50 -25.37
C LEU A 111 -23.97 -7.06 -24.61
N VAL A 112 -23.02 -6.20 -24.25
CA VAL A 112 -21.88 -6.56 -23.40
C VAL A 112 -22.33 -6.49 -21.96
N CYS A 113 -22.31 -7.63 -21.27
CA CYS A 113 -22.77 -7.80 -19.90
C CYS A 113 -21.57 -8.09 -18.98
N LEU A 114 -21.43 -7.33 -17.90
CA LEU A 114 -20.45 -7.61 -16.85
C LEU A 114 -20.98 -8.67 -15.88
N ASP A 115 -20.13 -9.63 -15.49
CA ASP A 115 -20.47 -10.62 -14.46
C ASP A 115 -19.23 -11.06 -13.64
N ASP A 116 -19.40 -12.12 -12.84
CA ASP A 116 -18.36 -12.66 -11.94
C ASP A 116 -17.71 -11.58 -11.07
N TRP A 117 -18.57 -10.87 -10.34
CA TRP A 117 -18.14 -9.79 -9.46
C TRP A 117 -17.38 -10.33 -8.26
N GLN A 118 -16.16 -9.84 -8.08
CA GLN A 118 -15.32 -10.11 -6.93
C GLN A 118 -15.31 -8.91 -5.99
N PHE A 119 -15.33 -9.16 -4.68
CA PHE A 119 -15.32 -8.12 -3.67
C PHE A 119 -14.05 -8.20 -2.83
N SER A 120 -13.34 -7.09 -2.77
CA SER A 120 -12.19 -6.93 -1.88
C SER A 120 -12.56 -5.99 -0.74
N MET A 121 -12.46 -6.47 0.50
CA MET A 121 -12.70 -5.66 1.69
C MET A 121 -11.44 -4.89 2.08
N HIS A 122 -11.62 -3.64 2.51
CA HIS A 122 -10.57 -2.77 3.00
C HIS A 122 -10.95 -2.25 4.37
N SER A 123 -10.02 -2.25 5.31
CA SER A 123 -10.18 -1.58 6.60
C SER A 123 -9.47 -0.22 6.57
N SER A 124 -10.17 0.82 7.01
CA SER A 124 -9.58 2.15 7.21
C SER A 124 -9.01 2.28 8.63
N PRO A 125 -8.05 3.20 8.86
CA PRO A 125 -7.50 3.45 10.20
C PRO A 125 -8.54 3.82 11.27
N GLY A 126 -9.71 4.34 10.85
CA GLY A 126 -10.85 4.63 11.73
C GLY A 126 -11.74 3.43 12.05
N GLY A 127 -11.40 2.22 11.60
CA GLY A 127 -12.20 1.00 11.81
C GLY A 127 -13.35 0.82 10.82
N ASN A 128 -13.58 1.76 9.89
CA ASN A 128 -14.59 1.58 8.85
C ASN A 128 -14.12 0.53 7.85
N ILE A 129 -15.01 -0.39 7.50
CA ILE A 129 -14.81 -1.38 6.45
C ILE A 129 -15.45 -0.83 5.17
N SER A 130 -14.65 -0.68 4.12
CA SER A 130 -15.14 -0.43 2.75
C SER A 130 -14.90 -1.67 1.90
N HIS A 131 -15.52 -1.74 0.72
CA HIS A 131 -15.20 -2.76 -0.26
C HIS A 131 -15.08 -2.14 -1.64
N THR A 132 -14.21 -2.72 -2.46
CA THR A 132 -14.14 -2.47 -3.90
C THR A 132 -14.65 -3.70 -4.62
N SER A 133 -15.37 -3.48 -5.72
CA SER A 133 -15.85 -4.54 -6.59
C SER A 133 -15.07 -4.53 -7.90
N SER A 134 -14.52 -5.66 -8.31
CA SER A 134 -13.96 -5.87 -9.65
C SER A 134 -14.80 -6.90 -10.41
N CYS A 135 -14.79 -6.83 -11.73
CA CYS A 135 -15.49 -7.76 -12.61
C CYS A 135 -14.44 -8.69 -13.23
N ALA A 136 -14.66 -10.00 -13.12
CA ALA A 136 -13.70 -11.01 -13.62
C ALA A 136 -14.04 -11.51 -15.02
N SER A 137 -15.28 -11.34 -15.49
CA SER A 137 -15.71 -11.84 -16.80
C SER A 137 -16.73 -10.93 -17.48
N ASN A 138 -16.82 -11.08 -18.79
CA ASN A 138 -17.86 -10.47 -19.59
C ASN A 138 -18.62 -11.56 -20.37
N THR A 139 -19.84 -11.25 -20.79
CA THR A 139 -20.57 -12.03 -21.78
C THR A 139 -21.16 -11.09 -22.82
N SER A 140 -20.88 -11.34 -24.10
CA SER A 140 -21.52 -10.66 -25.22
C SER A 140 -22.76 -11.45 -25.67
N LEU A 141 -23.93 -10.81 -25.64
CA LEU A 141 -25.19 -11.42 -26.07
C LEU A 141 -25.69 -10.79 -27.37
N CYS A 142 -25.85 -11.58 -28.43
CA CYS A 142 -26.55 -11.13 -29.63
C CYS A 142 -28.04 -10.92 -29.33
N CYS A 143 -28.51 -9.70 -29.55
CA CYS A 143 -29.87 -9.27 -29.25
C CYS A 143 -30.76 -9.17 -30.50
N GLY A 144 -30.17 -9.22 -31.70
CA GLY A 144 -30.89 -9.18 -32.98
C GLY A 144 -30.25 -8.24 -34.00
N LEU A 145 -30.97 -7.99 -35.08
CA LEU A 145 -30.57 -7.10 -36.18
C LEU A 145 -31.52 -5.90 -36.26
N VAL A 146 -30.98 -4.74 -36.64
CA VAL A 146 -31.78 -3.53 -36.88
C VAL A 146 -31.25 -2.77 -38.10
N PRO A 147 -32.11 -2.17 -38.95
CA PRO A 147 -31.64 -1.25 -39.98
C PRO A 147 -30.85 -0.09 -39.36
N ALA A 148 -29.74 0.31 -39.99
CA ALA A 148 -28.83 1.29 -39.41
C ALA A 148 -29.51 2.64 -39.10
N GLY A 149 -30.45 3.07 -39.94
CA GLY A 149 -31.24 4.29 -39.73
C GLY A 149 -32.26 4.19 -38.58
N SER A 150 -32.64 2.97 -38.17
CA SER A 150 -33.64 2.73 -37.12
C SER A 150 -33.02 2.57 -35.72
N PHE A 151 -31.69 2.51 -35.62
CA PHE A 151 -30.99 2.34 -34.34
C PHE A 151 -31.28 3.47 -33.32
N PRO A 152 -31.29 4.76 -33.69
CA PRO A 152 -31.66 5.83 -32.75
C PRO A 152 -33.10 5.68 -32.22
N ALA A 153 -34.04 5.28 -33.08
CA ALA A 153 -35.43 5.04 -32.68
C ALA A 153 -35.56 3.82 -31.75
N LEU A 154 -34.76 2.78 -31.98
CA LEU A 154 -34.68 1.62 -31.08
C LEU A 154 -34.17 2.04 -29.70
N LEU A 155 -33.09 2.82 -29.63
CA LEU A 155 -32.54 3.31 -28.35
C LEU A 155 -33.57 4.16 -27.58
N GLN A 156 -34.31 5.03 -28.27
CA GLN A 156 -35.39 5.80 -27.65
C GLN A 156 -36.49 4.87 -27.08
N ALA A 157 -36.87 3.82 -27.82
CA ALA A 157 -37.82 2.83 -27.34
C ALA A 157 -37.30 2.06 -26.11
N VAL A 158 -36.02 1.68 -26.11
CA VAL A 158 -35.35 1.03 -24.96
C VAL A 158 -35.40 1.93 -23.73
N HIS A 159 -34.96 3.19 -23.82
CA HIS A 159 -35.00 4.11 -22.68
C HIS A 159 -36.43 4.34 -22.15
N ARG A 160 -37.41 4.48 -23.05
CA ARG A 160 -38.82 4.61 -22.68
C ARG A 160 -39.31 3.38 -21.91
N LEU A 161 -38.99 2.17 -22.38
CA LEU A 161 -39.40 0.92 -21.73
C LEU A 161 -38.73 0.72 -20.37
N ILE A 162 -37.46 1.10 -20.22
CA ILE A 162 -36.76 1.10 -18.92
C ILE A 162 -37.53 1.98 -17.92
N GLU A 163 -37.87 3.21 -18.31
CA GLU A 163 -38.56 4.15 -17.41
C GLU A 163 -39.99 3.69 -17.10
N GLN A 164 -40.73 3.18 -18.08
CA GLN A 164 -42.06 2.61 -17.87
C GLN A 164 -42.04 1.47 -16.84
N ARG A 165 -41.10 0.53 -16.97
CA ARG A 165 -40.95 -0.59 -16.02
C ARG A 165 -40.49 -0.12 -14.65
N ARG A 166 -39.61 0.88 -14.58
CA ARG A 166 -39.19 1.50 -13.33
C ARG A 166 -40.38 2.11 -12.58
N GLN A 167 -41.22 2.88 -13.27
CA GLN A 167 -42.40 3.52 -12.69
C GLN A 167 -43.48 2.51 -12.27
N ALA A 168 -43.71 1.47 -13.09
CA ALA A 168 -44.64 0.40 -12.74
C ALA A 168 -44.24 -0.28 -11.43
N LYS A 169 -42.94 -0.54 -11.24
CA LYS A 169 -42.42 -1.18 -10.03
C LYS A 169 -42.41 -0.28 -8.79
N VAL A 170 -42.33 1.05 -8.97
CA VAL A 170 -42.51 2.00 -7.85
C VAL A 170 -43.96 2.02 -7.35
N LYS A 171 -44.94 1.84 -8.25
CA LYS A 171 -46.36 1.74 -7.90
C LYS A 171 -46.73 0.43 -7.24
N ASP A 172 -46.00 -0.63 -7.60
CA ASP A 172 -46.16 -1.95 -7.02
C ASP A 172 -45.44 -1.98 -5.66
N HIS A 173 -46.16 -1.69 -4.56
CA HIS A 173 -45.64 -1.58 -3.19
C HIS A 173 -45.04 -2.89 -2.61
N THR A 174 -44.73 -3.88 -3.44
CA THR A 174 -44.07 -5.11 -3.04
C THR A 174 -42.61 -4.82 -2.68
N LYS A 175 -42.12 -5.44 -1.59
CA LYS A 175 -40.78 -5.19 -1.01
C LYS A 175 -39.60 -5.59 -1.93
N SER A 176 -39.85 -6.14 -3.12
CA SER A 176 -38.78 -6.49 -4.07
C SER A 176 -38.42 -5.24 -4.88
N GLY A 177 -37.22 -4.69 -4.66
CA GLY A 177 -36.76 -3.52 -5.40
C GLY A 177 -36.47 -3.78 -6.87
N PHE A 178 -36.29 -2.71 -7.65
CA PHE A 178 -36.06 -2.76 -9.10
C PHE A 178 -34.70 -3.39 -9.44
N GLN A 179 -34.72 -4.64 -9.94
CA GLN A 179 -33.52 -5.40 -10.29
C GLN A 179 -32.75 -4.69 -11.39
N ARG A 180 -31.47 -4.42 -11.14
CA ARG A 180 -30.58 -3.74 -12.10
C ARG A 180 -29.57 -4.74 -12.65
N THR A 181 -30.04 -5.55 -13.59
CA THR A 181 -29.23 -6.62 -14.21
C THR A 181 -29.08 -6.40 -15.71
N PRO A 182 -28.00 -6.92 -16.33
CA PRO A 182 -27.88 -6.98 -17.78
C PRO A 182 -29.05 -7.72 -18.45
N SER A 183 -29.56 -8.79 -17.83
CA SER A 183 -30.73 -9.53 -18.32
C SER A 183 -31.99 -8.67 -18.47
N PHE A 184 -32.18 -7.70 -17.58
CA PHE A 184 -33.29 -6.77 -17.67
C PHE A 184 -33.18 -5.93 -18.95
N ILE A 185 -31.99 -5.40 -19.23
CA ILE A 185 -31.74 -4.63 -20.46
C ILE A 185 -31.90 -5.51 -21.70
N GLN A 186 -31.42 -6.76 -21.67
CA GLN A 186 -31.62 -7.70 -22.77
C GLN A 186 -33.12 -7.92 -23.08
N ALA A 187 -33.94 -8.12 -22.05
CA ALA A 187 -35.39 -8.27 -22.21
C ALA A 187 -36.02 -7.00 -22.82
N VAL A 188 -35.65 -5.83 -22.30
CA VAL A 188 -36.13 -4.55 -22.84
C VAL A 188 -35.76 -4.36 -24.32
N ILE A 189 -34.54 -4.73 -24.73
CA ILE A 189 -34.11 -4.64 -26.13
C ILE A 189 -34.96 -5.56 -27.02
N LYS A 190 -35.21 -6.80 -26.59
CA LYS A 190 -36.06 -7.75 -27.33
C LYS A 190 -37.48 -7.23 -27.48
N ASP A 191 -38.04 -6.63 -26.43
CA ASP A 191 -39.37 -6.02 -26.48
C ASP A 191 -39.38 -4.78 -27.39
N ALA A 192 -38.33 -3.95 -27.37
CA ALA A 192 -38.22 -2.81 -28.26
C ALA A 192 -38.12 -3.23 -29.74
N LEU A 193 -37.37 -4.29 -30.04
CA LEU A 193 -37.28 -4.86 -31.38
C LEU A 193 -38.64 -5.41 -31.86
N ALA A 194 -39.34 -6.15 -31.00
CA ALA A 194 -40.67 -6.67 -31.32
C ALA A 194 -41.69 -5.53 -31.56
N GLN A 195 -41.61 -4.41 -30.82
CA GLN A 195 -42.44 -3.22 -31.07
C GLN A 195 -42.18 -2.58 -32.43
N GLN A 196 -40.92 -2.58 -32.89
CA GLN A 196 -40.58 -2.05 -34.20
C GLN A 196 -41.04 -2.98 -35.34
N GLN A 197 -41.02 -4.30 -35.13
CA GLN A 197 -41.46 -5.29 -36.12
C GLN A 197 -42.99 -5.40 -36.20
N GLN A 198 -43.71 -5.17 -35.09
CA GLN A 198 -45.16 -5.41 -34.97
C GLN A 198 -46.03 -4.13 -35.08
N GLN A 199 -45.67 -3.16 -35.91
CA GLN A 199 -46.56 -2.02 -36.25
C GLN A 199 -47.92 -2.44 -36.89
N GLN A 200 -48.31 -3.73 -36.91
CA GLN A 200 -49.55 -4.22 -37.54
C GLN A 200 -50.47 -5.15 -36.71
N GLN A 201 -50.10 -5.78 -35.59
CA GLN A 201 -51.07 -6.60 -34.81
C GLN A 201 -50.84 -6.58 -33.29
N GLN A 202 -51.95 -6.68 -32.54
CA GLN A 202 -52.10 -6.48 -31.09
C GLN A 202 -50.95 -7.05 -30.23
N TYR A 203 -50.32 -6.14 -29.48
CA TYR A 203 -49.29 -6.44 -28.50
C TYR A 203 -49.89 -7.13 -27.26
N HIS A 204 -49.36 -8.29 -26.87
CA HIS A 204 -49.63 -8.84 -25.54
C HIS A 204 -48.93 -7.97 -24.48
N GLU A 205 -49.68 -7.47 -23.50
CA GLU A 205 -49.20 -6.55 -22.44
C GLU A 205 -48.15 -7.15 -21.49
N GLN A 206 -47.90 -8.47 -21.56
CA GLN A 206 -46.87 -9.13 -20.77
C GLN A 206 -45.54 -9.13 -21.53
N GLY A 207 -44.73 -8.10 -21.32
CA GLY A 207 -43.38 -7.99 -21.89
C GLY A 207 -42.47 -9.17 -21.51
N SER A 208 -41.38 -9.36 -22.27
CA SER A 208 -40.45 -10.47 -22.04
C SER A 208 -39.87 -10.46 -20.61
N MET A 209 -39.88 -11.63 -19.97
CA MET A 209 -39.29 -11.79 -18.64
C MET A 209 -37.76 -11.88 -18.75
N PRO A 210 -37.01 -11.19 -17.87
CA PRO A 210 -35.56 -11.31 -17.83
C PRO A 210 -35.16 -12.74 -17.45
N ARG A 211 -34.21 -13.32 -18.18
CA ARG A 211 -33.60 -14.60 -17.79
C ARG A 211 -32.68 -14.37 -16.60
N GLY A 212 -32.75 -15.22 -15.57
CA GLY A 212 -31.77 -15.20 -14.48
C GLY A 212 -30.35 -15.51 -14.98
N GLY A 213 -29.34 -15.23 -14.17
CA GLY A 213 -27.96 -15.63 -14.46
C GLY A 213 -26.92 -14.55 -14.16
N PHE A 214 -27.26 -13.27 -14.36
CA PHE A 214 -26.34 -12.16 -14.10
C PHE A 214 -26.50 -11.57 -12.71
N THR A 215 -25.38 -11.18 -12.13
CA THR A 215 -25.35 -10.53 -10.81
C THR A 215 -25.98 -9.13 -10.85
N ASP A 216 -26.92 -8.83 -9.94
CA ASP A 216 -27.58 -7.52 -9.83
C ASP A 216 -26.59 -6.45 -9.37
N VAL A 217 -26.28 -5.45 -10.22
CA VAL A 217 -25.35 -4.36 -9.89
C VAL A 217 -25.97 -3.27 -9.03
N GLY A 218 -27.27 -3.38 -8.74
CA GLY A 218 -27.98 -2.54 -7.77
C GLY A 218 -27.62 -2.87 -6.32
N LEU A 219 -28.08 -2.02 -5.41
CA LEU A 219 -27.86 -2.14 -3.96
C LEU A 219 -28.68 -3.28 -3.30
N HIS A 220 -29.40 -4.09 -4.09
CA HIS A 220 -30.32 -5.10 -3.56
C HIS A 220 -29.61 -6.28 -2.88
N THR A 221 -28.32 -6.48 -3.15
CA THR A 221 -27.49 -7.47 -2.44
C THR A 221 -26.84 -6.92 -1.16
N GLY A 222 -27.14 -5.68 -0.77
CA GLY A 222 -26.42 -4.96 0.29
C GLY A 222 -25.02 -4.50 -0.18
N GLY A 223 -24.49 -3.46 0.47
CA GLY A 223 -23.16 -2.92 0.18
C GLY A 223 -23.15 -1.58 -0.55
N MET A 224 -22.02 -1.24 -1.17
CA MET A 224 -21.80 -0.03 -1.96
C MET A 224 -22.13 -0.32 -3.43
N PRO A 225 -22.49 0.69 -4.23
CA PRO A 225 -22.69 0.49 -5.67
C PRO A 225 -21.41 -0.03 -6.33
N ARG A 226 -21.57 -0.95 -7.28
CA ARG A 226 -20.43 -1.52 -8.01
C ARG A 226 -19.79 -0.48 -8.91
N ALA A 227 -18.47 -0.51 -9.03
CA ALA A 227 -17.72 0.31 -9.96
C ALA A 227 -17.83 -0.29 -11.38
N THR A 228 -18.87 0.05 -12.12
CA THR A 228 -19.16 -0.52 -13.44
C THR A 228 -18.47 0.21 -14.59
N ALA A 229 -18.20 1.51 -14.46
CA ALA A 229 -17.74 2.36 -15.57
C ALA A 229 -16.49 1.83 -16.29
N TRP A 230 -15.38 1.66 -15.57
CA TRP A 230 -14.13 1.21 -16.18
C TRP A 230 -14.16 -0.23 -16.70
N PRO A 231 -14.62 -1.24 -15.92
CA PRO A 231 -14.79 -2.57 -16.46
C PRO A 231 -15.67 -2.57 -17.72
N LEU A 232 -16.74 -1.78 -17.74
CA LEU A 232 -17.61 -1.72 -18.90
C LEU A 232 -16.90 -1.17 -20.14
N VAL A 233 -16.11 -0.09 -20.01
CA VAL A 233 -15.30 0.45 -21.11
C VAL A 233 -14.29 -0.59 -21.59
N GLN A 234 -13.56 -1.26 -20.69
CA GLN A 234 -12.58 -2.28 -21.04
C GLN A 234 -13.19 -3.45 -21.82
N GLN A 235 -14.28 -4.02 -21.31
CA GLN A 235 -14.91 -5.17 -21.94
C GLN A 235 -15.58 -4.79 -23.27
N THR A 236 -16.17 -3.60 -23.35
CA THR A 236 -16.73 -3.09 -24.60
C THR A 236 -15.63 -2.86 -25.64
N PHE A 237 -14.47 -2.35 -25.23
CA PHE A 237 -13.30 -2.20 -26.11
C PHE A 237 -12.81 -3.54 -26.67
N GLN A 238 -12.71 -4.55 -25.81
CA GLN A 238 -12.34 -5.90 -26.24
C GLN A 238 -13.34 -6.48 -27.26
N VAL A 239 -14.65 -6.35 -26.99
CA VAL A 239 -15.69 -6.85 -27.90
C VAL A 239 -15.64 -6.12 -29.25
N VAL A 240 -15.34 -4.81 -29.27
CA VAL A 240 -15.14 -4.06 -30.52
C VAL A 240 -13.96 -4.64 -31.32
N LEU A 241 -12.83 -4.93 -30.68
CA LEU A 241 -11.68 -5.53 -31.36
C LEU A 241 -12.02 -6.92 -31.92
N GLU A 242 -12.75 -7.74 -31.17
CA GLU A 242 -13.11 -9.10 -31.55
C GLU A 242 -14.18 -9.15 -32.66
N GLN A 243 -15.16 -8.23 -32.66
CA GLN A 243 -16.37 -8.36 -33.48
C GLN A 243 -16.58 -7.26 -34.52
N ALA A 244 -15.93 -6.10 -34.40
CA ALA A 244 -16.14 -4.99 -35.34
C ALA A 244 -15.34 -5.14 -36.65
N GLY A 245 -14.48 -6.17 -36.77
CA GLY A 245 -13.65 -6.41 -37.94
C GLY A 245 -12.62 -5.30 -38.20
N VAL A 246 -12.13 -4.67 -37.13
CA VAL A 246 -11.11 -3.61 -37.19
C VAL A 246 -9.69 -4.16 -37.29
N CYS A 247 -9.47 -5.38 -36.78
CA CYS A 247 -8.19 -6.08 -36.83
C CYS A 247 -7.91 -6.64 -38.23
N SER A 248 -6.64 -6.61 -38.62
CA SER A 248 -6.14 -7.25 -39.84
C SER A 248 -5.93 -8.76 -39.60
N ASP A 249 -5.78 -9.55 -40.67
CA ASP A 249 -5.64 -11.02 -40.57
C ASP A 249 -4.43 -11.50 -39.75
N HIS A 250 -3.42 -10.65 -39.55
CA HIS A 250 -2.23 -10.93 -38.76
C HIS A 250 -2.32 -10.48 -37.30
N GLN A 251 -3.38 -9.74 -36.93
CA GLN A 251 -3.57 -9.22 -35.58
C GLN A 251 -4.55 -10.11 -34.82
N GLU A 252 -4.09 -10.76 -33.75
CA GLU A 252 -4.98 -11.46 -32.84
C GLU A 252 -5.68 -10.45 -31.90
N PRO A 253 -7.02 -10.30 -31.94
CA PRO A 253 -7.72 -9.25 -31.19
C PRO A 253 -7.46 -9.27 -29.67
N ARG A 254 -7.35 -10.48 -29.09
CA ARG A 254 -7.13 -10.65 -27.64
C ARG A 254 -5.72 -10.25 -27.22
N SER A 255 -4.70 -10.64 -27.99
CA SER A 255 -3.32 -10.22 -27.76
C SER A 255 -3.19 -8.70 -27.90
N LEU A 256 -3.80 -8.13 -28.95
CA LEU A 256 -3.82 -6.68 -29.18
C LEU A 256 -4.50 -5.91 -28.03
N PHE A 257 -5.62 -6.42 -27.51
CA PHE A 257 -6.28 -5.85 -26.33
C PHE A 257 -5.37 -5.89 -25.09
N GLN A 258 -4.75 -7.04 -24.80
CA GLN A 258 -3.86 -7.19 -23.63
C GLN A 258 -2.67 -6.23 -23.72
N LEU A 259 -2.07 -6.12 -24.91
CA LEU A 259 -0.97 -5.19 -25.19
C LEU A 259 -1.43 -3.74 -24.94
N ALA A 260 -2.56 -3.34 -25.53
CA ALA A 260 -3.12 -2.00 -25.35
C ALA A 260 -3.38 -1.66 -23.87
N MET A 261 -3.96 -2.57 -23.10
CA MET A 261 -4.23 -2.35 -21.67
C MET A 261 -2.96 -2.23 -20.84
N ALA A 262 -1.91 -3.00 -21.15
CA ALA A 262 -0.63 -2.88 -20.47
C ALA A 262 0.04 -1.52 -20.75
N HIS A 263 0.09 -1.09 -22.02
CA HIS A 263 0.65 0.21 -22.40
C HIS A 263 -0.17 1.38 -21.85
N PHE A 264 -1.50 1.27 -21.84
CA PHE A 264 -2.39 2.30 -21.28
C PHE A 264 -2.14 2.52 -19.79
N GLU A 265 -2.08 1.45 -19.00
CA GLU A 265 -1.82 1.57 -17.57
C GLU A 265 -0.39 2.03 -17.27
N LEU A 266 0.59 1.63 -18.09
CA LEU A 266 1.95 2.14 -18.00
C LEU A 266 1.99 3.66 -18.21
N TRP A 267 1.32 4.15 -19.25
CA TRP A 267 1.21 5.58 -19.56
C TRP A 267 0.57 6.37 -18.41
N LEU A 268 -0.52 5.87 -17.84
CA LEU A 268 -1.16 6.51 -16.68
C LEU A 268 -0.24 6.57 -15.45
N MET A 269 0.44 5.45 -15.15
CA MET A 269 1.36 5.34 -14.02
C MET A 269 2.54 6.30 -14.16
N GLN A 270 3.10 6.44 -15.37
CA GLN A 270 4.14 7.41 -15.65
C GLN A 270 3.64 8.86 -15.53
N GLY A 271 2.44 9.15 -16.01
CA GLY A 271 1.82 10.48 -15.87
C GLY A 271 1.66 10.90 -14.41
N GLU A 272 1.27 9.97 -13.53
CA GLU A 272 1.20 10.24 -12.09
C GLU A 272 2.57 10.41 -11.44
N LEU A 273 3.55 9.61 -11.83
CA LEU A 273 4.92 9.73 -11.31
C LEU A 273 5.60 11.04 -11.72
N GLN A 274 5.29 11.57 -12.90
CA GLN A 274 5.78 12.89 -13.31
C GLN A 274 5.26 14.02 -12.41
N GLN A 275 4.10 13.84 -11.78
CA GLN A 275 3.54 14.79 -10.82
C GLN A 275 4.04 14.54 -9.38
N LEU A 276 4.81 13.48 -9.16
CA LEU A 276 5.34 13.13 -7.85
C LEU A 276 6.50 14.04 -7.47
N ALA A 277 6.26 14.94 -6.52
CA ALA A 277 7.24 15.82 -5.93
C ALA A 277 7.43 15.47 -4.45
N PRO A 278 8.55 15.86 -3.80
CA PRO A 278 8.81 15.52 -2.39
C PRO A 278 7.68 15.94 -1.44
N HIS A 279 7.03 17.07 -1.70
CA HIS A 279 5.93 17.58 -0.89
C HIS A 279 4.60 16.84 -1.13
N THR A 280 4.40 16.23 -2.30
CA THR A 280 3.22 15.40 -2.63
C THR A 280 3.43 13.91 -2.38
N ALA A 281 4.67 13.45 -2.20
CA ALA A 281 5.06 12.07 -1.89
C ALA A 281 4.67 11.63 -0.46
N THR A 282 3.39 11.77 -0.12
CA THR A 282 2.81 11.26 1.12
C THR A 282 2.74 9.73 1.09
N THR A 283 2.60 9.08 2.25
CA THR A 283 2.43 7.63 2.33
C THR A 283 1.22 7.15 1.51
N ALA A 284 0.13 7.92 1.49
CA ALA A 284 -1.06 7.58 0.71
C ALA A 284 -0.77 7.62 -0.81
N THR A 285 -0.17 8.70 -1.30
CA THR A 285 0.20 8.86 -2.71
C THR A 285 1.20 7.80 -3.16
N LEU A 286 2.24 7.54 -2.36
CA LEU A 286 3.20 6.47 -2.65
C LEU A 286 2.54 5.09 -2.68
N THR A 287 1.57 4.83 -1.79
CA THR A 287 0.80 3.59 -1.81
C THR A 287 0.00 3.47 -3.11
N ASP A 288 -0.63 4.54 -3.56
CA ASP A 288 -1.39 4.54 -4.82
C ASP A 288 -0.47 4.30 -6.03
N CYS A 289 0.68 4.99 -6.11
CA CYS A 289 1.66 4.75 -7.17
C CYS A 289 2.20 3.30 -7.15
N MET A 290 2.40 2.71 -5.97
CA MET A 290 2.79 1.30 -5.84
C MET A 290 1.69 0.33 -6.30
N VAL A 291 0.41 0.66 -6.08
CA VAL A 291 -0.72 -0.13 -6.61
C VAL A 291 -0.73 -0.06 -8.14
N MET A 292 -0.54 1.13 -8.71
CA MET A 292 -0.44 1.31 -10.18
C MET A 292 0.74 0.52 -10.76
N LEU A 293 1.92 0.61 -10.13
CA LEU A 293 3.11 -0.14 -10.51
C LEU A 293 2.85 -1.66 -10.48
N GLY A 294 2.19 -2.15 -9.42
CA GLY A 294 1.81 -3.56 -9.30
C GLY A 294 0.88 -4.04 -10.41
N SER A 295 -0.08 -3.20 -10.82
CA SER A 295 -0.99 -3.51 -11.93
C SER A 295 -0.25 -3.63 -13.26
N VAL A 296 0.64 -2.67 -13.55
CA VAL A 296 1.48 -2.68 -14.77
C VAL A 296 2.41 -3.90 -14.79
N ALA A 297 3.08 -4.19 -13.68
CA ALA A 297 3.97 -5.35 -13.57
C ALA A 297 3.23 -6.67 -13.77
N SER A 298 2.01 -6.80 -13.24
CA SER A 298 1.16 -7.99 -13.43
C SER A 298 0.77 -8.20 -14.91
N LYS A 299 0.36 -7.13 -15.61
CA LYS A 299 0.04 -7.20 -17.03
C LYS A 299 1.27 -7.47 -17.90
N ALA A 300 2.40 -6.85 -17.59
CA ALA A 300 3.67 -7.15 -18.24
C ALA A 300 4.05 -8.62 -18.06
N ALA A 301 3.91 -9.19 -16.85
CA ALA A 301 4.15 -10.61 -16.63
C ALA A 301 3.22 -11.50 -17.48
N ALA A 302 1.94 -11.14 -17.62
CA ALA A 302 1.01 -11.84 -18.50
C ALA A 302 1.44 -11.80 -19.98
N LEU A 303 1.90 -10.64 -20.45
CA LEU A 303 2.45 -10.49 -21.80
C LEU A 303 3.72 -11.32 -22.01
N ALA A 304 4.61 -11.36 -21.01
CA ALA A 304 5.81 -12.18 -21.05
C ALA A 304 5.48 -13.68 -21.15
N MET A 305 4.48 -14.15 -20.39
CA MET A 305 3.99 -15.54 -20.49
C MET A 305 3.38 -15.85 -21.86
N ALA A 306 2.79 -14.86 -22.53
CA ALA A 306 2.29 -14.97 -23.90
C ALA A 306 3.41 -14.84 -24.97
N GLY A 307 4.67 -14.65 -24.56
CA GLY A 307 5.82 -14.61 -25.47
C GLY A 307 6.17 -13.22 -26.03
N HIS A 308 5.57 -12.14 -25.49
CA HIS A 308 5.94 -10.78 -25.88
C HIS A 308 7.23 -10.31 -25.21
N ASP A 309 7.97 -9.42 -25.87
CA ASP A 309 9.11 -8.72 -25.26
C ASP A 309 8.61 -7.66 -24.27
N VAL A 310 9.04 -7.80 -23.02
CA VAL A 310 8.65 -6.94 -21.90
C VAL A 310 9.82 -6.15 -21.31
N ALA A 311 11.00 -6.17 -21.96
CA ALA A 311 12.18 -5.48 -21.43
C ALA A 311 11.93 -3.98 -21.20
N GLY A 312 11.17 -3.33 -22.09
CA GLY A 312 10.76 -1.94 -21.92
C GLY A 312 9.84 -1.71 -20.71
N PHE A 313 8.90 -2.64 -20.44
CA PHE A 313 8.05 -2.59 -19.26
C PHE A 313 8.87 -2.76 -17.98
N GLU A 314 9.79 -3.72 -17.94
CA GLU A 314 10.65 -3.92 -16.77
C GLU A 314 11.51 -2.70 -16.47
N ALA A 315 12.12 -2.11 -17.51
CA ALA A 315 12.92 -0.89 -17.37
C ALA A 315 12.08 0.27 -16.82
N ALA A 316 10.88 0.47 -17.35
CA ALA A 316 9.97 1.51 -16.89
C ALA A 316 9.49 1.28 -15.45
N CYS A 317 9.14 0.05 -15.08
CA CYS A 317 8.76 -0.32 -13.71
C CYS A 317 9.92 -0.11 -12.72
N ARG A 318 11.15 -0.41 -13.12
CA ARG A 318 12.35 -0.20 -12.29
C ARG A 318 12.63 1.29 -12.09
N ALA A 319 12.54 2.08 -13.16
CA ALA A 319 12.70 3.54 -13.09
C ALA A 319 11.63 4.16 -12.19
N ALA A 320 10.37 3.76 -12.37
CA ALA A 320 9.25 4.19 -11.54
C ALA A 320 9.49 3.95 -10.05
N ARG A 321 9.98 2.75 -9.69
CA ARG A 321 10.33 2.42 -8.30
C ARG A 321 11.45 3.32 -7.75
N GLN A 322 12.50 3.54 -8.53
CA GLN A 322 13.60 4.42 -8.14
C GLN A 322 13.14 5.86 -7.92
N ASP A 323 12.25 6.37 -8.77
CA ASP A 323 11.70 7.72 -8.64
C ASP A 323 10.84 7.86 -7.38
N MET A 324 10.01 6.87 -7.06
CA MET A 324 9.24 6.83 -5.80
C MET A 324 10.14 6.79 -4.57
N GLU A 325 11.17 5.94 -4.57
CA GLU A 325 12.15 5.83 -3.48
C GLU A 325 12.91 7.15 -3.29
N LYS A 326 13.32 7.79 -4.40
CA LYS A 326 13.99 9.09 -4.38
C LYS A 326 13.09 10.19 -3.82
N ALA A 327 11.84 10.28 -4.27
CA ALA A 327 10.88 11.27 -3.79
C ALA A 327 10.57 11.09 -2.28
N SER A 328 10.40 9.83 -1.85
CA SER A 328 10.22 9.46 -0.44
C SER A 328 11.44 9.86 0.41
N ALA A 329 12.65 9.53 -0.03
CA ALA A 329 13.89 9.88 0.65
C ALA A 329 14.09 11.40 0.76
N GLN A 330 13.80 12.14 -0.31
CA GLN A 330 13.88 13.60 -0.31
C GLN A 330 12.89 14.22 0.67
N ARG A 331 11.66 13.71 0.73
CA ARG A 331 10.67 14.14 1.73
C ARG A 331 11.15 13.87 3.15
N ALA A 332 11.70 12.68 3.41
CA ALA A 332 12.23 12.32 4.72
C ALA A 332 13.39 13.24 5.13
N LEU A 333 14.29 13.58 4.20
CA LEU A 333 15.37 14.55 4.45
C LEU A 333 14.84 15.95 4.77
N GLN A 334 13.83 16.42 4.02
CA GLN A 334 13.20 17.71 4.30
C GLN A 334 12.53 17.75 5.67
N ALA A 335 11.87 16.65 6.08
CA ALA A 335 11.32 16.53 7.42
C ALA A 335 12.43 16.50 8.48
N ALA A 336 13.51 15.76 8.25
CA ALA A 336 14.65 15.67 9.17
C ALA A 336 15.35 17.02 9.39
N HIS A 337 15.40 17.88 8.37
CA HIS A 337 15.96 19.24 8.51
C HIS A 337 15.24 20.09 9.57
N GLN A 338 13.96 19.83 9.86
CA GLN A 338 13.21 20.51 10.91
C GLN A 338 13.67 20.13 12.33
N PHE A 339 14.40 19.02 12.45
CA PHE A 339 14.90 18.49 13.72
C PHE A 339 16.42 18.61 13.84
N LEU A 340 17.08 19.33 12.91
CA LEU A 340 18.50 19.63 13.03
C LEU A 340 18.71 20.59 14.21
N LEU A 341 19.49 20.15 15.19
CA LEU A 341 19.95 21.00 16.27
C LEU A 341 20.89 22.08 15.68
N PRO A 342 20.86 23.32 16.20
CA PRO A 342 21.83 24.34 15.82
C PRO A 342 23.24 23.80 15.96
N ALA A 343 24.10 24.07 14.97
CA ALA A 343 25.50 23.69 15.03
C ALA A 343 26.10 24.19 16.35
N ALA A 344 26.73 23.28 17.11
CA ALA A 344 27.41 23.65 18.35
C ALA A 344 28.53 24.64 18.02
N ALA A 345 28.28 25.94 18.22
CA ALA A 345 29.30 26.96 18.17
C ALA A 345 30.30 26.66 19.30
N GLY A 346 31.44 26.03 18.97
CA GLY A 346 32.44 25.70 19.98
C GLY A 346 33.45 24.60 19.69
N SER A 347 33.41 23.91 18.54
CA SER A 347 34.54 23.06 18.12
C SER A 347 35.50 23.77 17.17
N GLY A 348 35.64 25.09 17.36
CA GLY A 348 36.74 25.85 16.77
C GLY A 348 37.99 25.59 17.60
N ILE A 349 38.93 24.84 17.02
CA ILE A 349 40.33 24.88 17.39
C ILE A 349 40.69 26.36 17.61
N ALA A 350 41.20 26.68 18.80
CA ALA A 350 41.59 28.02 19.17
C ALA A 350 42.71 28.51 18.23
N SER A 351 42.32 29.24 17.16
CA SER A 351 43.20 30.19 16.51
C SER A 351 42.90 31.56 17.11
N SER A 352 43.63 31.87 18.18
CA SER A 352 43.66 33.21 18.75
C SER A 352 44.37 34.17 17.78
N SER A 353 43.60 34.95 17.02
CA SER A 353 44.05 36.25 16.51
C SER A 353 42.92 37.27 16.64
N SER A 354 43.11 38.16 17.60
CA SER A 354 42.52 39.48 17.85
C SER A 354 41.26 39.93 17.10
N GLY A 355 40.26 40.32 17.91
CA GLY A 355 39.63 41.64 17.79
C GLY A 355 38.49 41.76 16.79
N GLY A 356 37.28 41.40 17.21
CA GLY A 356 36.06 41.75 16.50
C GLY A 356 34.82 41.43 17.34
N ASN A 357 34.19 42.47 17.89
CA ASN A 357 32.89 42.36 18.55
C ASN A 357 31.82 41.96 17.51
N SER A 358 31.50 40.67 17.44
CA SER A 358 30.22 40.21 16.88
C SER A 358 29.46 39.46 17.98
N SER A 359 28.28 39.99 18.28
CA SER A 359 27.26 39.44 19.17
C SER A 359 27.06 37.93 19.00
N ASN A 360 27.67 37.14 19.89
CA ASN A 360 27.35 35.72 20.07
C ASN A 360 26.02 35.61 20.82
N SER A 361 24.96 35.29 20.10
CA SER A 361 23.69 34.86 20.68
C SER A 361 23.87 33.58 21.51
N GLY A 362 24.00 33.74 22.83
CA GLY A 362 23.13 33.12 23.83
C GLY A 362 23.02 31.59 23.98
N LEU A 363 23.75 30.76 23.25
CA LEU A 363 23.79 29.32 23.52
C LEU A 363 25.19 28.94 24.00
N GLY A 364 25.34 28.84 25.32
CA GLY A 364 26.58 28.42 25.96
C GLY A 364 27.13 27.14 25.35
N THR A 365 28.45 26.98 25.43
CA THR A 365 29.14 25.74 25.04
C THR A 365 28.37 24.54 25.55
N TRP A 366 27.79 23.75 24.63
CA TRP A 366 27.11 22.51 24.93
C TRP A 366 28.14 21.52 25.48
N ARG A 367 28.37 21.58 26.80
CA ARG A 367 29.14 20.58 27.50
C ARG A 367 28.19 19.39 27.64
N LEU A 368 28.51 18.27 26.99
CA LEU A 368 27.89 16.99 27.32
C LEU A 368 27.84 16.89 28.85
N PRO A 369 26.69 16.58 29.47
CA PRO A 369 26.64 16.40 30.91
C PRO A 369 27.72 15.39 31.24
N GLN A 370 28.78 15.85 31.90
CA GLN A 370 29.72 14.94 32.54
C GLN A 370 28.85 14.19 33.51
N GLY A 371 28.59 12.92 33.22
CA GLY A 371 27.97 12.02 34.16
C GLY A 371 28.89 11.99 35.37
N MET A 372 28.65 12.86 36.34
CA MET A 372 29.09 12.60 37.69
C MET A 372 28.27 11.40 38.09
N LEU A 373 28.92 10.23 38.12
CA LEU A 373 28.44 9.15 38.96
C LEU A 373 28.12 9.80 40.30
N PRO A 374 26.89 9.61 40.84
CA PRO A 374 26.58 10.10 42.17
C PRO A 374 27.75 9.68 43.06
N ALA A 375 28.34 10.62 43.79
CA ALA A 375 29.40 10.29 44.75
C ALA A 375 28.93 9.07 45.51
N ALA A 376 29.71 7.97 45.46
CA ALA A 376 29.30 6.67 45.98
C ALA A 376 28.62 6.92 47.32
N ALA A 377 27.32 6.60 47.41
CA ALA A 377 26.54 6.96 48.57
C ALA A 377 27.33 6.51 49.79
N ALA A 378 27.66 7.46 50.69
CA ALA A 378 28.41 7.14 51.88
C ALA A 378 27.73 5.93 52.53
N PRO A 379 28.47 4.84 52.81
CA PRO A 379 27.89 3.57 53.21
C PRO A 379 26.89 3.85 54.32
N GLN A 380 25.60 3.60 54.05
CA GLN A 380 24.57 3.86 55.04
C GLN A 380 24.93 3.04 56.27
N GLY A 381 25.14 3.73 57.40
CA GLY A 381 25.60 3.17 58.66
C GLY A 381 24.59 2.26 59.35
N SER A 382 23.76 1.53 58.60
CA SER A 382 22.87 0.51 59.11
C SER A 382 23.32 -0.87 58.63
N ALA A 383 24.10 -1.51 59.51
CA ALA A 383 24.34 -2.95 59.62
C ALA A 383 25.26 -3.64 58.58
N SER A 384 26.45 -3.98 59.09
CA SER A 384 27.35 -5.10 58.74
C SER A 384 28.25 -4.90 57.51
N GLY A 385 29.51 -5.30 57.66
CA GLY A 385 30.63 -4.86 56.81
C GLY A 385 30.61 -5.36 55.36
N LEU A 386 31.78 -5.37 54.70
CA LEU A 386 31.95 -5.70 53.28
C LEU A 386 31.17 -6.95 52.83
N ASP A 387 31.05 -7.97 53.67
CA ASP A 387 30.33 -9.21 53.36
C ASP A 387 28.80 -9.05 53.33
N ALA A 388 28.22 -8.10 54.05
CA ALA A 388 26.80 -7.81 53.96
C ALA A 388 26.48 -6.92 52.77
N ALA A 389 27.37 -5.98 52.44
CA ALA A 389 27.29 -5.23 51.18
C ALA A 389 27.48 -6.17 49.97
N LYS A 390 28.41 -7.14 50.04
CA LYS A 390 28.56 -8.21 49.03
C LYS A 390 27.33 -9.12 48.98
N ARG A 391 26.72 -9.49 50.10
CA ARG A 391 25.47 -10.28 50.12
C ARG A 391 24.27 -9.49 49.59
N ALA A 392 24.17 -8.20 49.89
CA ALA A 392 23.12 -7.33 49.38
C ALA A 392 23.31 -7.07 47.88
N ALA A 393 24.54 -6.82 47.43
CA ALA A 393 24.89 -6.74 46.01
C ALA A 393 24.71 -8.08 45.29
N ALA A 394 25.02 -9.22 45.92
CA ALA A 394 24.74 -10.55 45.37
C ALA A 394 23.24 -10.87 45.33
N ALA A 395 22.46 -10.36 46.28
CA ALA A 395 21.00 -10.46 46.26
C ALA A 395 20.37 -9.52 45.21
N ALA A 396 20.96 -8.35 44.96
CA ALA A 396 20.46 -7.35 44.02
C ALA A 396 20.96 -7.54 42.57
N LEU A 397 22.20 -7.97 42.38
CA LEU A 397 22.90 -8.15 41.09
C LEU A 397 23.34 -9.59 40.84
N GLY A 398 23.62 -10.37 41.88
CA GLY A 398 24.28 -11.68 41.79
C GLY A 398 23.44 -12.81 41.22
N SER A 399 22.25 -12.52 40.70
CA SER A 399 21.42 -13.50 39.99
C SER A 399 21.02 -13.04 38.58
N LEU A 400 21.45 -11.84 38.16
CA LEU A 400 21.21 -11.34 36.82
C LEU A 400 22.34 -11.85 35.91
N PRO A 401 22.01 -12.59 34.83
CA PRO A 401 23.03 -13.14 33.96
C PRO A 401 23.83 -12.00 33.31
N VAL A 402 25.15 -12.14 33.31
CA VAL A 402 26.05 -11.22 32.59
C VAL A 402 25.75 -11.35 31.10
N GLY A 403 25.73 -10.23 30.38
CA GLY A 403 25.40 -10.15 28.96
C GLY A 403 26.16 -11.18 28.12
N PRO A 404 25.61 -11.56 26.96
CA PRO A 404 26.14 -12.64 26.13
C PRO A 404 27.63 -12.42 25.80
N SER A 405 28.39 -13.50 25.94
CA SER A 405 29.83 -13.53 25.67
C SER A 405 30.15 -13.35 24.18
N ASN A 406 31.39 -12.98 23.86
CA ASN A 406 31.87 -12.93 22.47
C ASN A 406 31.74 -14.33 21.83
N GLY A 407 31.05 -14.45 20.70
CA GLY A 407 30.79 -15.71 20.01
C GLY A 407 30.12 -15.47 18.66
N THR A 408 29.72 -16.54 17.97
CA THR A 408 28.89 -16.41 16.76
C THR A 408 27.49 -15.90 17.13
N LEU A 409 26.80 -15.25 16.19
CA LEU A 409 25.43 -14.78 16.41
C LEU A 409 24.52 -15.90 16.95
N GLY A 410 24.57 -17.12 16.40
CA GLY A 410 23.81 -18.26 16.90
C GLY A 410 24.06 -18.58 18.39
N GLN A 411 25.32 -18.56 18.82
CA GLN A 411 25.68 -18.76 20.23
C GLN A 411 25.16 -17.63 21.13
N GLN A 412 25.24 -16.38 20.66
CA GLN A 412 24.73 -15.22 21.38
C GLN A 412 23.20 -15.25 21.50
N LEU A 413 22.49 -15.63 20.45
CA LEU A 413 21.03 -15.82 20.47
C LEU A 413 20.60 -16.92 21.46
N GLN A 414 21.32 -18.05 21.46
CA GLN A 414 21.05 -19.13 22.40
C GLN A 414 21.27 -18.69 23.86
N GLN A 415 22.32 -17.91 24.12
CA GLN A 415 22.55 -17.32 25.45
C GLN A 415 21.43 -16.36 25.84
N LEU A 416 20.96 -15.48 24.92
CA LEU A 416 19.84 -14.58 25.18
C LEU A 416 18.55 -15.31 25.54
N LEU A 417 18.26 -16.47 24.91
CA LEU A 417 17.09 -17.29 25.27
C LEU A 417 17.22 -17.96 26.64
N GLN A 418 18.42 -18.45 26.97
CA GLN A 418 18.70 -18.98 28.31
C GLN A 418 18.54 -17.89 29.38
N GLN A 419 18.95 -16.66 29.07
CA GLN A 419 18.74 -15.51 29.94
C GLN A 419 17.24 -15.17 30.08
N ALA A 420 16.50 -15.12 28.96
CA ALA A 420 15.07 -14.84 28.96
C ALA A 420 14.28 -15.83 29.83
N SER A 421 14.58 -17.12 29.71
CA SER A 421 13.92 -18.17 30.51
C SER A 421 14.28 -18.06 32.00
N ALA A 422 15.56 -17.83 32.33
CA ALA A 422 16.01 -17.66 33.72
C ALA A 422 15.48 -16.38 34.41
N LEU A 423 15.24 -15.32 33.64
CA LEU A 423 14.65 -14.08 34.13
C LEU A 423 13.13 -14.19 34.29
N SER A 424 12.46 -14.96 33.43
CA SER A 424 11.01 -15.19 33.52
C SER A 424 10.60 -16.03 34.75
N SER A 425 11.50 -16.86 35.30
CA SER A 425 11.23 -17.67 36.48
C SER A 425 11.39 -16.94 37.81
N LYS A 426 11.84 -15.68 37.83
CA LYS A 426 12.11 -14.91 39.06
C LYS A 426 11.02 -13.87 39.31
N THR A 427 10.19 -14.11 40.32
CA THR A 427 8.95 -13.35 40.59
C THR A 427 9.11 -12.01 41.32
N SER A 428 10.32 -11.61 41.74
CA SER A 428 10.50 -10.49 42.69
C SER A 428 11.13 -9.21 42.14
N SER A 429 11.50 -9.13 40.85
CA SER A 429 12.00 -7.89 40.24
C SER A 429 11.69 -7.81 38.74
N CYS A 430 10.40 -7.72 38.40
CA CYS A 430 9.89 -7.78 37.03
C CYS A 430 10.52 -6.70 36.12
N ASP A 431 10.62 -5.46 36.61
CA ASP A 431 10.98 -4.31 35.77
C ASP A 431 12.47 -4.26 35.43
N THR A 432 13.32 -4.53 36.40
CA THR A 432 14.78 -4.59 36.24
C THR A 432 15.20 -5.76 35.36
N ALA A 433 14.60 -6.93 35.57
CA ALA A 433 14.84 -8.11 34.75
C ALA A 433 14.40 -7.86 33.29
N ALA A 434 13.23 -7.24 33.08
CA ALA A 434 12.75 -6.90 31.75
C ALA A 434 13.68 -5.89 31.06
N LEU A 435 14.09 -4.80 31.73
CA LEU A 435 15.01 -3.82 31.15
C LEU A 435 16.39 -4.41 30.82
N LEU A 436 16.90 -5.32 31.64
CA LEU A 436 18.14 -6.02 31.35
C LEU A 436 18.01 -6.91 30.11
N LEU A 437 16.92 -7.66 29.99
CA LEU A 437 16.66 -8.50 28.83
C LEU A 437 16.53 -7.67 27.55
N LEU A 438 15.71 -6.61 27.59
CA LEU A 438 15.52 -5.68 26.46
C LEU A 438 16.85 -5.09 26.01
N SER A 439 17.65 -4.55 26.94
CA SER A 439 18.94 -3.93 26.63
C SER A 439 19.98 -4.94 26.13
N SER A 440 19.96 -6.18 26.62
CA SER A 440 20.89 -7.24 26.17
C SER A 440 20.59 -7.66 24.73
N ILE A 441 19.31 -7.82 24.38
CA ILE A 441 18.87 -8.14 23.02
C ILE A 441 19.19 -6.98 22.08
N GLU A 442 18.85 -5.74 22.46
CA GLU A 442 19.18 -4.53 21.70
C GLU A 442 20.69 -4.44 21.42
N LEU A 443 21.53 -4.64 22.43
CA LEU A 443 22.98 -4.56 22.30
C LEU A 443 23.52 -5.59 21.30
N VAL A 444 23.10 -6.85 21.38
CA VAL A 444 23.58 -7.91 20.46
C VAL A 444 23.12 -7.63 19.04
N LEU A 445 21.83 -7.38 18.84
CA LEU A 445 21.29 -7.19 17.50
C LEU A 445 21.84 -5.93 16.83
N PHE A 446 21.95 -4.83 17.57
CA PHE A 446 22.48 -3.57 17.02
C PHE A 446 23.99 -3.62 16.80
N SER A 447 24.75 -4.28 17.66
CA SER A 447 26.20 -4.46 17.43
C SER A 447 26.47 -5.35 16.21
N CYS A 448 25.72 -6.45 16.04
CA CYS A 448 25.82 -7.30 14.87
C CYS A 448 25.40 -6.57 13.59
N ALA A 449 24.30 -5.80 13.64
CA ALA A 449 23.88 -4.95 12.52
C ALA A 449 24.93 -3.90 12.15
N ALA A 450 25.60 -3.30 13.16
CA ALA A 450 26.65 -2.32 12.97
C ALA A 450 27.93 -2.91 12.35
N ALA A 451 28.29 -4.14 12.74
CA ALA A 451 29.41 -4.89 12.13
C ALA A 451 29.11 -5.30 10.68
N GLY A 452 27.84 -5.29 10.30
CA GLY A 452 27.34 -5.62 8.97
C GLY A 452 26.79 -7.04 8.90
N PHE A 453 25.65 -7.18 8.23
CA PHE A 453 24.92 -8.45 8.06
C PHE A 453 25.74 -9.51 7.30
N HIS A 454 26.73 -9.07 6.53
CA HIS A 454 27.65 -9.94 5.82
C HIS A 454 28.92 -10.25 6.61
N HIS A 455 29.06 -9.87 7.89
CA HIS A 455 30.25 -10.23 8.66
C HIS A 455 30.18 -11.68 9.14
N SER A 456 31.23 -12.50 8.97
CA SER A 456 31.18 -13.94 9.26
C SER A 456 30.76 -14.29 10.69
N GLY A 457 31.03 -13.40 11.67
CA GLY A 457 30.60 -13.56 13.06
C GLY A 457 29.13 -13.18 13.33
N SER A 458 28.49 -12.45 12.42
CA SER A 458 27.12 -11.92 12.56
C SER A 458 26.13 -12.55 11.58
N ARG A 459 26.51 -13.61 10.86
CA ARG A 459 25.65 -14.29 9.88
C ARG A 459 24.85 -15.42 10.52
N LEU A 460 23.61 -15.59 10.06
CA LEU A 460 22.83 -16.81 10.27
C LEU A 460 23.24 -17.85 9.21
N THR A 461 23.67 -19.01 9.66
CA THR A 461 24.30 -20.08 8.88
C THR A 461 23.37 -21.26 8.63
N CYS A 462 22.35 -21.45 9.47
CA CYS A 462 21.39 -22.55 9.34
C CYS A 462 19.98 -22.15 9.78
N GLU A 463 19.00 -22.97 9.42
CA GLU A 463 17.58 -22.77 9.77
C GLU A 463 17.36 -22.73 11.29
N ALA A 464 18.12 -23.50 12.06
CA ALA A 464 18.04 -23.47 13.52
C ALA A 464 18.40 -22.09 14.10
N GLU A 465 19.36 -21.37 13.52
CA GLU A 465 19.70 -20.02 13.95
C GLU A 465 18.62 -18.99 13.57
N VAL A 466 17.92 -19.20 12.46
CA VAL A 466 16.74 -18.40 12.07
C VAL A 466 15.61 -18.57 13.09
N GLN A 467 15.34 -19.82 13.51
CA GLN A 467 14.35 -20.12 14.55
C GLN A 467 14.77 -19.55 15.92
N LEU A 468 16.06 -19.59 16.27
CA LEU A 468 16.56 -18.97 17.49
C LEU A 468 16.35 -17.46 17.49
N LEU A 469 16.58 -16.80 16.35
CA LEU A 469 16.34 -15.36 16.22
C LEU A 469 14.86 -15.01 16.38
N GLU A 470 13.97 -15.78 15.77
CA GLU A 470 12.52 -15.63 15.94
C GLU A 470 12.11 -15.72 17.42
N GLN A 471 12.59 -16.75 18.12
CA GLN A 471 12.33 -16.93 19.55
C GLN A 471 12.88 -15.79 20.41
N VAL A 472 14.06 -15.24 20.07
CA VAL A 472 14.63 -14.07 20.77
C VAL A 472 13.77 -12.82 20.56
N VAL A 473 13.28 -12.61 19.34
CA VAL A 473 12.36 -11.50 19.02
C VAL A 473 11.05 -11.65 19.79
N ASP A 474 10.49 -12.85 19.87
CA ASP A 474 9.27 -13.10 20.65
C ASP A 474 9.50 -12.86 22.14
N ALA A 475 10.63 -13.32 22.68
CA ALA A 475 11.03 -13.02 24.06
C ALA A 475 11.18 -11.52 24.32
N TYR A 476 11.75 -10.78 23.37
CA TYR A 476 11.84 -9.31 23.43
C TYR A 476 10.46 -8.66 23.47
N ARG A 477 9.55 -9.05 22.58
CA ARG A 477 8.19 -8.48 22.53
C ARG A 477 7.39 -8.81 23.78
N ALA A 478 7.48 -10.05 24.27
CA ALA A 478 6.84 -10.45 25.51
C ALA A 478 7.35 -9.62 26.69
N ALA A 479 8.67 -9.50 26.84
CA ALA A 479 9.28 -8.69 27.89
C ALA A 479 8.91 -7.21 27.79
N LEU A 480 8.85 -6.65 26.57
CA LEU A 480 8.48 -5.27 26.34
C LEU A 480 7.00 -5.01 26.66
N LEU A 481 6.11 -5.92 26.29
CA LEU A 481 4.69 -5.84 26.61
C LEU A 481 4.47 -5.92 28.12
N SER A 482 5.11 -6.88 28.79
CA SER A 482 5.07 -7.00 30.26
C SER A 482 5.60 -5.74 30.93
N PHE A 483 6.73 -5.20 30.46
CA PHE A 483 7.30 -3.97 31.00
C PHE A 483 6.40 -2.75 30.79
N LYS A 484 5.81 -2.58 29.58
CA LYS A 484 4.89 -1.47 29.27
C LYS A 484 3.65 -1.45 30.19
N ALA A 485 3.25 -2.59 30.75
CA ALA A 485 2.14 -2.69 31.70
C ALA A 485 2.49 -2.22 33.13
N THR A 486 3.77 -1.93 33.41
CA THR A 486 4.24 -1.56 34.74
C THR A 486 4.32 -0.05 34.94
N ARG A 487 4.32 0.40 36.20
CA ARG A 487 4.48 1.83 36.52
C ARG A 487 5.89 2.35 36.15
N ALA A 488 6.90 1.49 36.16
CA ALA A 488 8.26 1.85 35.77
C ALA A 488 8.36 2.30 34.30
N ALA A 489 7.51 1.78 33.42
CA ALA A 489 7.48 2.20 32.02
C ALA A 489 7.06 3.67 31.83
N ALA A 490 6.37 4.29 32.78
CA ALA A 490 5.99 5.70 32.72
C ALA A 490 7.21 6.64 32.77
N ALA A 491 8.34 6.18 33.32
CA ALA A 491 9.60 6.92 33.34
C ALA A 491 10.31 6.93 31.97
N LEU A 492 9.89 6.09 31.02
CA LEU A 492 10.44 6.05 29.67
C LEU A 492 9.44 6.64 28.66
N LEU A 493 9.96 7.31 27.63
CA LEU A 493 9.14 7.82 26.55
C LEU A 493 8.57 6.64 25.75
N GLN A 494 7.24 6.54 25.65
CA GLN A 494 6.56 5.49 24.88
C GLN A 494 7.03 5.44 23.41
N VAL A 495 7.34 6.60 22.84
CA VAL A 495 7.92 6.72 21.49
C VAL A 495 9.28 6.01 21.40
N GLN A 496 10.12 6.11 22.42
CA GLN A 496 11.42 5.44 22.47
C GLN A 496 11.26 3.91 22.53
N LEU A 497 10.35 3.40 23.37
CA LEU A 497 10.09 1.97 23.47
C LEU A 497 9.54 1.38 22.17
N ARG A 498 8.63 2.10 21.49
CA ARG A 498 8.11 1.69 20.17
C ARG A 498 9.18 1.75 19.09
N SER A 499 10.03 2.78 19.11
CA SER A 499 11.13 2.89 18.16
C SER A 499 12.13 1.76 18.31
N ALA A 500 12.48 1.38 19.54
CA ALA A 500 13.38 0.25 19.80
C ALA A 500 12.78 -1.09 19.32
N GLU A 501 11.48 -1.31 19.58
CA GLU A 501 10.75 -2.48 19.08
C GLU A 501 10.78 -2.62 17.57
N VAL A 502 10.49 -1.53 16.85
CA VAL A 502 10.54 -1.49 15.38
C VAL A 502 11.96 -1.80 14.88
N LEU A 503 12.99 -1.28 15.53
CA LEU A 503 14.38 -1.50 15.13
C LEU A 503 14.84 -2.93 15.37
N VAL A 504 14.48 -3.54 16.50
CA VAL A 504 14.77 -4.95 16.78
C VAL A 504 14.12 -5.85 15.72
N LEU A 505 12.84 -5.61 15.41
CA LEU A 505 12.11 -6.37 14.39
C LEU A 505 12.74 -6.21 13.00
N TRP A 506 13.10 -4.99 12.63
CA TRP A 506 13.70 -4.71 11.33
C TRP A 506 15.09 -5.36 11.19
N VAL A 507 15.93 -5.25 12.22
CA VAL A 507 17.25 -5.91 12.24
C VAL A 507 17.10 -7.41 12.13
N ALA A 508 16.17 -8.01 12.87
CA ALA A 508 15.91 -9.44 12.78
C ALA A 508 15.45 -9.86 11.37
N TYR A 509 14.50 -9.12 10.79
CA TYR A 509 14.04 -9.33 9.42
C TYR A 509 15.20 -9.25 8.41
N SER A 510 16.13 -8.31 8.59
CA SER A 510 17.29 -8.14 7.72
C SER A 510 18.25 -9.33 7.80
N PHE A 511 18.45 -9.92 8.99
CA PHE A 511 19.22 -11.16 9.13
C PHE A 511 18.55 -12.35 8.46
N MET A 512 17.21 -12.47 8.59
CA MET A 512 16.43 -13.52 7.95
C MET A 512 16.43 -13.40 6.43
N ASP A 513 16.28 -12.18 5.90
CA ASP A 513 16.32 -11.91 4.47
C ASP A 513 17.71 -12.21 3.88
N ASP A 514 18.80 -11.80 4.54
CA ASP A 514 20.17 -12.16 4.14
C ASP A 514 20.40 -13.69 4.13
N ALA A 515 19.86 -14.41 5.13
CA ALA A 515 19.89 -15.87 5.15
C ALA A 515 19.06 -16.48 4.01
N ALA A 516 17.86 -15.97 3.76
CA ALA A 516 16.96 -16.44 2.70
C ALA A 516 17.55 -16.22 1.30
N ARG A 517 18.17 -15.05 1.04
CA ARG A 517 18.84 -14.75 -0.23
C ARG A 517 20.02 -15.68 -0.50
N ARG A 518 20.73 -16.14 0.55
CA ARG A 518 21.80 -17.14 0.41
C ARG A 518 21.27 -18.52 0.06
N LEU A 519 20.17 -18.93 0.69
CA LEU A 519 19.55 -20.23 0.44
C LEU A 519 18.85 -20.27 -0.93
N LEU A 520 18.18 -19.17 -1.29
CA LEU A 520 17.38 -19.03 -2.50
C LEU A 520 17.78 -17.73 -3.21
N PRO A 521 18.80 -17.74 -4.10
CA PRO A 521 19.27 -16.55 -4.81
C PRO A 521 18.17 -15.80 -5.56
N VAL A 522 17.12 -16.51 -5.99
CA VAL A 522 15.94 -15.91 -6.62
C VAL A 522 15.24 -14.88 -5.72
N VAL A 523 15.25 -15.05 -4.40
CA VAL A 523 14.70 -14.07 -3.44
C VAL A 523 15.43 -12.74 -3.56
N GLY A 524 16.75 -12.76 -3.79
CA GLY A 524 17.55 -11.57 -4.03
C GLY A 524 17.18 -10.85 -5.32
N SER A 525 16.74 -11.59 -6.35
CA SER A 525 16.36 -11.03 -7.65
C SER A 525 15.04 -10.24 -7.62
N TYR A 526 14.12 -10.60 -6.71
CA TYR A 526 12.84 -9.88 -6.57
C TYR A 526 12.98 -8.53 -5.85
N GLY A 527 14.07 -8.28 -5.11
CA GLY A 527 14.31 -7.01 -4.42
C GLY A 527 13.21 -6.62 -3.42
N VAL A 528 12.54 -7.60 -2.81
CA VAL A 528 11.41 -7.40 -1.88
C VAL A 528 11.91 -7.12 -0.47
N GLY A 529 13.07 -7.67 -0.10
CA GLY A 529 13.64 -7.49 1.24
C GLY A 529 14.13 -6.05 1.46
N LEU A 530 13.75 -5.47 2.60
CA LEU A 530 14.23 -4.19 3.09
C LEU A 530 15.77 -4.19 3.09
N HIS A 531 16.39 -3.19 2.46
CA HIS A 531 17.84 -3.11 2.44
C HIS A 531 18.33 -2.70 3.83
N TRP A 532 19.26 -3.47 4.39
CA TRP A 532 19.84 -3.17 5.69
C TRP A 532 20.54 -1.79 5.74
N THR A 533 20.97 -1.26 4.58
CA THR A 533 21.52 0.09 4.46
C THR A 533 20.51 1.19 4.78
N ASP A 534 19.21 0.90 4.67
CA ASP A 534 18.14 1.86 5.00
C ASP A 534 18.11 2.14 6.52
N LEU A 535 18.53 1.16 7.33
CA LEU A 535 18.69 1.31 8.79
C LEU A 535 19.84 2.25 9.16
N GLN A 536 20.92 2.27 8.37
CA GLN A 536 22.09 3.10 8.67
C GLN A 536 21.75 4.59 8.65
N ARG A 537 20.79 5.00 7.81
CA ARG A 537 20.47 6.42 7.59
C ARG A 537 19.44 7.01 8.56
N THR A 538 18.64 6.21 9.26
CA THR A 538 17.44 6.73 9.96
C THR A 538 17.37 6.50 11.47
N ALA A 539 18.12 5.56 12.07
CA ALA A 539 18.04 5.36 13.53
C ALA A 539 19.25 4.65 14.16
N LEU A 540 19.85 3.69 13.46
CA LEU A 540 20.91 2.85 14.03
C LEU A 540 22.18 3.65 14.33
N GLN A 541 22.56 4.59 13.46
CA GLN A 541 23.71 5.46 13.71
C GLN A 541 23.52 6.37 14.95
N TRP A 542 22.29 6.81 15.22
CA TRP A 542 22.00 7.63 16.39
C TRP A 542 21.99 6.78 17.68
N MET A 543 21.37 5.60 17.66
CA MET A 543 21.38 4.70 18.82
C MET A 543 22.77 4.11 19.11
N LEU A 544 23.57 3.76 18.08
CA LEU A 544 24.95 3.34 18.25
C LEU A 544 25.81 4.45 18.85
N ARG A 545 25.59 5.72 18.48
CA ARG A 545 26.29 6.85 19.11
C ARG A 545 25.92 7.03 20.58
N VAL A 546 24.69 6.68 20.97
CA VAL A 546 24.20 6.74 22.35
C VAL A 546 24.62 5.51 23.17
N GLN A 547 24.69 4.32 22.55
CA GLN A 547 24.92 3.03 23.23
C GLN A 547 26.37 2.51 23.14
N CYS A 548 27.15 2.90 22.12
CA CYS A 548 28.49 2.35 21.86
C CYS A 548 29.66 3.32 22.09
N GLN A 549 29.54 4.33 22.97
CA GLN A 549 30.73 4.99 23.51
C GLN A 549 31.49 3.99 24.42
N PRO A 550 32.71 3.53 24.06
CA PRO A 550 33.39 2.53 24.83
C PRO A 550 33.96 3.16 26.11
N THR A 551 33.87 2.41 27.21
CA THR A 551 34.65 2.50 28.47
C THR A 551 34.13 3.25 29.70
N CYS A 552 33.06 4.07 29.66
CA CYS A 552 32.50 4.63 30.91
C CYS A 552 30.96 4.66 31.00
N CYS A 553 30.24 4.38 29.92
CA CYS A 553 28.80 4.67 29.86
C CYS A 553 27.86 3.47 30.08
N SER A 554 28.28 2.21 30.00
CA SER A 554 27.36 1.08 30.22
C SER A 554 26.84 1.06 31.66
N THR A 555 27.71 1.31 32.64
CA THR A 555 27.34 1.47 34.04
C THR A 555 26.55 2.75 34.30
N ALA A 556 26.90 3.88 33.65
CA ALA A 556 26.23 5.17 33.80
C ALA A 556 24.82 5.22 33.16
N TRP A 557 24.62 4.54 32.04
CA TRP A 557 23.33 4.47 31.33
C TRP A 557 22.36 3.50 31.99
N LEU A 558 22.87 2.33 32.42
CA LEU A 558 22.11 1.42 33.30
C LEU A 558 21.76 2.12 34.61
N THR A 559 22.71 2.81 35.28
CA THR A 559 22.37 3.61 36.47
C THR A 559 21.38 4.72 36.16
N SER A 560 21.44 5.43 35.04
CA SER A 560 20.44 6.47 34.71
C SER A 560 19.01 5.90 34.55
N ARG A 561 18.85 4.72 33.93
CA ARG A 561 17.53 4.03 33.84
C ARG A 561 17.10 3.44 35.19
N PHE A 562 18.04 2.90 35.97
CA PHE A 562 17.77 2.34 37.30
C PHE A 562 17.44 3.40 38.35
N THR A 563 18.13 4.55 38.33
CA THR A 563 17.94 5.64 39.29
C THR A 563 16.55 6.25 39.13
N ALA A 564 16.10 6.48 37.90
CA ALA A 564 14.77 7.00 37.59
C ALA A 564 13.63 6.10 38.10
N CYS A 565 13.79 4.77 38.08
CA CYS A 565 12.81 3.83 38.64
C CYS A 565 12.84 3.77 40.18
N THR A 566 14.01 3.86 40.81
CA THR A 566 14.12 3.76 42.28
C THR A 566 13.66 5.00 43.05
N THR A 567 13.72 6.19 42.46
CA THR A 567 13.38 7.45 43.15
C THR A 567 11.87 7.69 43.35
N GLN A 568 10.99 7.03 42.58
CA GLN A 568 9.53 7.20 42.71
C GLN A 568 8.85 6.19 43.65
N GLY A 569 9.59 5.23 44.23
CA GLY A 569 9.06 4.21 45.13
C GLY A 569 8.98 4.59 46.62
N ARG A 570 9.44 5.78 47.03
CA ARG A 570 9.35 6.23 48.43
C ARG A 570 8.24 7.26 48.59
N ALA A 571 7.16 6.87 49.27
CA ALA A 571 6.17 7.79 49.79
C ALA A 571 6.84 8.79 50.75
N PRO A 572 6.54 10.10 50.68
CA PRO A 572 7.00 11.05 51.68
C PRO A 572 6.29 10.75 53.01
N SER A 573 7.06 10.32 54.00
CA SER A 573 6.62 10.22 55.40
C SER A 573 6.26 11.61 55.92
N ALA A 574 5.09 11.68 56.55
CA ALA A 574 4.43 12.83 57.16
C ALA A 574 5.36 13.92 57.74
N LEU A 575 5.05 15.17 57.41
CA LEU A 575 5.36 16.35 58.21
C LEU A 575 4.09 16.79 58.97
N PRO A 576 4.23 17.33 60.19
CA PRO A 576 3.14 17.46 61.15
C PRO A 576 2.23 18.66 60.87
N THR A 577 0.97 18.43 61.22
CA THR A 577 -0.18 19.34 61.23
C THR A 577 0.05 20.53 62.17
N SER A 578 -0.10 21.76 61.66
CA SER A 578 -0.68 22.85 62.47
C SER A 578 -1.23 23.99 61.61
N MET A 579 -2.53 24.24 61.83
CA MET A 579 -3.22 25.53 61.88
C MET A 579 -3.70 26.24 60.60
N GLN A 580 -5.02 26.10 60.45
CA GLN A 580 -6.06 27.14 60.38
C GLN A 580 -6.40 27.81 59.05
N LEU A 581 -7.57 27.39 58.55
CA LEU A 581 -8.51 28.16 57.74
C LEU A 581 -8.90 29.50 58.41
N SER A 582 -8.97 30.56 57.59
CA SER A 582 -10.03 31.56 57.68
C SER A 582 -10.56 31.82 56.27
N ALA A 583 -11.87 31.65 56.12
CA ALA A 583 -12.65 31.84 54.92
C ALA A 583 -12.92 33.33 54.65
N ALA A 584 -13.16 33.68 53.39
CA ALA A 584 -14.31 34.47 52.96
C ALA A 584 -14.32 34.56 51.42
N THR A 585 -15.47 34.23 50.83
CA THR A 585 -16.04 34.69 49.54
C THR A 585 -15.10 34.95 48.36
#